data_AF-A0A8W8NDP5-F1
#
_entry.id   AF-A0A8W8NDP5-F1
#
_cell.length_a   1.000
_cell.length_b   1.000
_cell.length_c   1.000
_cell.angle_alpha   90.00
_cell.angle_beta   90.00
_cell.angle_gamma   90.00
#
_symmetry.space_group_name_H-M   'P 1'
#
loop_
_entity.id
_entity.type
_entity.pdbx_description
1 polymer ?
#
loop_
_entity_poly.entity_id
_entity_poly.type
_entity_poly.pdbx_seq_one_letter_code
_entity_poly.pdbx_strand_id
1 'polypeptide(L)'
;MAAEFCYSQDLTNLTMKLAKTMSPVESAVMFTLGVSGNILALVMLVRNAAHHKWKIFYRLVGALASSDLFGILSTSPVAFAVYDNHFVWPGGQPVCDYLSFMLIFASMGTLTIVSAMSLDRYLAVWYPFFYNISQKKRRVHLMLVGVWVFAALIASMPLMNFGRNIRHFPCTWCFFDYYGTYMSDRAFSILYATLGILNTIVSSTFNCLVLYAVCRGTINTRRMSIRSARGKKREKKNEIFILIFLIAILIVHAVCWMPLMGRVLSLDNVLSPY
;
A
#
# COMPACT_ATOMS: atom_id res chain seq x y z
N MET A 1 29.05 -2.20 4.03
CA MET A 1 28.57 -2.82 5.28
C MET A 1 27.30 -3.65 5.14
N ALA A 2 26.09 -3.11 4.87
CA ALA A 2 24.87 -3.93 4.77
C ALA A 2 24.83 -4.86 3.53
N ALA A 3 25.26 -4.38 2.36
CA ALA A 3 25.36 -5.20 1.15
C ALA A 3 26.33 -6.38 1.32
N GLU A 4 27.46 -6.19 2.01
CA GLU A 4 28.48 -7.22 2.28
C GLU A 4 28.02 -8.26 3.31
N PHE A 5 27.07 -7.91 4.18
CA PHE A 5 26.55 -8.76 5.25
C PHE A 5 25.96 -10.07 4.71
N CYS A 6 25.29 -10.01 3.55
CA CYS A 6 24.69 -11.15 2.87
C CYS A 6 25.62 -11.91 1.90
N TYR A 7 26.88 -11.50 1.77
CA TYR A 7 27.89 -12.23 0.98
C TYR A 7 28.88 -13.02 1.85
N SER A 8 28.78 -12.93 3.19
CA SER A 8 29.59 -13.72 4.12
C SER A 8 29.10 -15.16 4.26
N GLN A 9 30.04 -16.12 4.25
CA GLN A 9 29.77 -17.55 4.32
C GLN A 9 29.21 -17.98 5.69
N ASP A 10 29.66 -17.37 6.78
CA ASP A 10 29.16 -17.62 8.14
C ASP A 10 27.70 -17.18 8.32
N LEU A 11 27.33 -16.07 7.67
CA LEU A 11 25.97 -15.56 7.76
C LEU A 11 24.99 -16.34 6.88
N THR A 12 25.47 -16.88 5.75
CA THR A 12 24.70 -17.82 4.94
C THR A 12 24.36 -19.09 5.75
N ASN A 13 25.32 -19.59 6.53
CA ASN A 13 25.09 -20.70 7.45
C ASN A 13 24.09 -20.35 8.57
N LEU A 14 24.15 -19.12 9.10
CA LEU A 14 23.18 -18.62 10.07
C LEU A 14 21.78 -18.49 9.46
N THR A 15 21.67 -17.97 8.22
CA THR A 15 20.42 -17.94 7.45
C THR A 15 19.85 -19.33 7.27
N MET A 16 20.65 -20.33 6.88
CA MET A 16 20.16 -21.72 6.76
C MET A 16 19.71 -22.30 8.11
N LYS A 17 20.37 -21.91 9.21
CA LYS A 17 19.99 -22.32 10.56
C LYS A 17 18.68 -21.66 11.00
N LEU A 18 18.50 -20.38 10.70
CA LEU A 18 17.25 -19.64 10.94
C LEU A 18 16.13 -20.13 10.02
N ALA A 19 16.41 -20.43 8.76
CA ALA A 19 15.50 -21.03 7.81
C ALA A 19 14.92 -22.37 8.30
N LYS A 20 15.72 -23.19 8.98
CA LYS A 20 15.22 -24.41 9.64
C LYS A 20 14.23 -24.14 10.78
N THR A 21 14.28 -22.94 11.37
CA THR A 21 13.35 -22.48 12.41
C THR A 21 12.22 -21.58 11.88
N MET A 22 12.42 -20.92 10.74
CA MET A 22 11.48 -20.03 10.09
C MET A 22 10.53 -20.85 9.23
N SER A 23 9.28 -20.91 9.65
CA SER A 23 8.27 -21.70 8.96
C SER A 23 7.85 -21.02 7.65
N PRO A 24 7.85 -21.73 6.50
CA PRO A 24 7.32 -21.21 5.24
C PRO A 24 5.81 -20.89 5.32
N VAL A 25 5.16 -21.33 6.40
CA VAL A 25 3.74 -21.11 6.68
C VAL A 25 3.38 -19.63 6.68
N GLU A 26 4.24 -18.74 7.18
CA GLU A 26 3.91 -17.30 7.24
C GLU A 26 3.78 -16.68 5.84
N SER A 27 4.77 -16.90 4.97
CA SER A 27 4.71 -16.43 3.57
C SER A 27 3.61 -17.12 2.77
N ALA A 28 3.38 -18.42 2.99
CA ALA A 28 2.31 -19.16 2.34
C ALA A 28 0.92 -18.67 2.76
N VAL A 29 0.73 -18.33 4.04
CA VAL A 29 -0.51 -17.74 4.55
C VAL A 29 -0.72 -16.33 3.99
N MET A 30 0.31 -15.48 4.00
CA MET A 30 0.24 -14.13 3.41
C MET A 30 -0.11 -14.19 1.91
N PHE A 31 0.52 -15.10 1.17
CA PHE A 31 0.22 -15.33 -0.25
C PHE A 31 -1.22 -15.79 -0.46
N THR A 32 -1.64 -16.83 0.26
CA THR A 32 -2.96 -17.44 0.07
C THR A 32 -4.07 -16.47 0.46
N LEU A 33 -3.96 -15.80 1.61
CA LEU A 33 -4.93 -14.80 2.05
C LEU A 33 -4.93 -13.58 1.13
N GLY A 34 -3.76 -13.10 0.73
CA GLY A 34 -3.63 -11.95 -0.18
C GLY A 34 -4.26 -12.21 -1.55
N VAL A 35 -3.98 -13.36 -2.16
CA VAL A 35 -4.54 -13.73 -3.47
C VAL A 35 -6.04 -13.98 -3.36
N SER A 36 -6.47 -14.86 -2.44
CA SER A 36 -7.89 -15.20 -2.30
C SER A 36 -8.74 -13.99 -1.91
N GLY A 37 -8.26 -13.15 -1.00
CA GLY A 37 -8.94 -11.95 -0.53
C GLY A 37 -9.13 -10.92 -1.65
N ASN A 38 -8.08 -10.63 -2.43
CA ASN A 38 -8.18 -9.66 -3.50
C ASN A 38 -9.00 -10.18 -4.70
N ILE A 39 -8.90 -11.48 -5.04
CA ILE A 39 -9.77 -12.10 -6.06
C ILE A 39 -11.23 -12.01 -5.61
N LEU A 40 -11.53 -12.37 -4.36
CA LEU A 40 -12.87 -12.28 -3.81
C LEU A 40 -13.41 -10.84 -3.88
N ALA A 41 -12.58 -9.86 -3.52
CA ALA A 41 -12.92 -8.44 -3.62
C ALA A 41 -13.27 -8.06 -5.07
N LEU A 42 -12.44 -8.41 -6.05
CA LEU A 42 -12.71 -8.14 -7.47
C LEU A 42 -14.00 -8.80 -7.95
N VAL A 43 -14.23 -10.07 -7.61
CA VAL A 43 -15.46 -10.79 -7.97
C VAL A 43 -16.69 -10.09 -7.38
N MET A 44 -16.64 -9.68 -6.10
CA MET A 44 -17.72 -8.95 -5.45
C MET A 44 -17.96 -7.58 -6.09
N LEU A 45 -16.89 -6.86 -6.48
CA LEU A 45 -17.00 -5.57 -7.15
C LEU A 45 -17.65 -5.70 -8.53
N VAL A 46 -17.22 -6.68 -9.33
CA VAL A 46 -17.75 -6.93 -10.69
C VAL A 46 -19.22 -7.36 -10.61
N ARG A 47 -19.56 -8.31 -9.73
CA ARG A 47 -20.95 -8.78 -9.57
C ARG A 47 -21.90 -7.68 -9.13
N ASN A 48 -21.42 -6.72 -8.33
CA ASN A 48 -22.26 -5.64 -7.82
C ASN A 48 -22.12 -4.32 -8.62
N ALA A 49 -21.26 -4.26 -9.63
CA ALA A 49 -20.92 -3.04 -10.37
C ALA A 49 -22.14 -2.34 -11.01
N ALA A 50 -23.14 -3.11 -11.43
CA ALA A 50 -24.34 -2.60 -12.08
C ALA A 50 -25.28 -1.82 -11.12
N HIS A 51 -25.25 -2.12 -9.82
CA HIS A 51 -26.23 -1.62 -8.85
C HIS A 51 -25.73 -0.47 -7.96
N HIS A 52 -24.47 -0.05 -8.08
CA HIS A 52 -23.90 0.95 -7.18
C HIS A 52 -23.94 2.37 -7.75
N LYS A 53 -24.52 3.30 -6.97
CA LYS A 53 -24.48 4.75 -7.22
C LYS A 53 -23.05 5.32 -7.18
N TRP A 54 -22.10 4.63 -6.55
CA TRP A 54 -20.73 5.11 -6.23
C TRP A 54 -19.66 4.60 -7.20
N LYS A 55 -19.89 4.67 -8.51
CA LYS A 55 -19.02 4.06 -9.55
C LYS A 55 -17.54 4.46 -9.51
N ILE A 56 -17.16 5.59 -8.88
CA ILE A 56 -15.75 5.98 -8.73
C ILE A 56 -15.07 5.15 -7.64
N PHE A 57 -15.63 5.17 -6.44
CA PHE A 57 -15.09 4.44 -5.29
C PHE A 57 -14.86 2.97 -5.62
N TYR A 58 -15.85 2.31 -6.23
CA TYR A 58 -15.72 0.91 -6.66
C TYR A 58 -14.62 0.69 -7.70
N ARG A 59 -14.34 1.68 -8.57
CA ARG A 59 -13.24 1.60 -9.54
C ARG A 59 -11.88 1.81 -8.88
N LEU A 60 -11.77 2.72 -7.92
CA LEU A 60 -10.55 2.87 -7.14
C LEU A 60 -10.27 1.61 -6.31
N VAL A 61 -11.31 1.01 -5.70
CA VAL A 61 -11.15 -0.24 -4.92
C VAL A 61 -10.79 -1.39 -5.85
N GLY A 62 -11.35 -1.44 -7.06
CA GLY A 62 -10.93 -2.40 -8.08
C GLY A 62 -9.48 -2.21 -8.52
N ALA A 63 -9.04 -0.96 -8.69
CA ALA A 63 -7.65 -0.66 -9.03
C ALA A 63 -6.69 -1.03 -7.89
N LEU A 64 -7.08 -0.79 -6.63
CA LEU A 64 -6.34 -1.24 -5.44
C LEU A 64 -6.19 -2.76 -5.43
N ALA A 65 -7.30 -3.49 -5.49
CA ALA A 65 -7.28 -4.96 -5.46
C ALA A 65 -6.52 -5.56 -6.67
N SER A 66 -6.59 -4.93 -7.83
CA SER A 66 -5.81 -5.35 -9.01
C SER A 66 -4.32 -5.07 -8.83
N SER A 67 -3.95 -3.93 -8.24
CA SER A 67 -2.55 -3.57 -7.98
C SER A 67 -1.95 -4.46 -6.90
N ASP A 68 -2.70 -4.77 -5.84
CA ASP A 68 -2.28 -5.69 -4.77
C ASP A 68 -2.08 -7.11 -5.33
N LEU A 69 -3.00 -7.62 -6.17
CA LEU A 69 -2.80 -8.91 -6.85
C LEU A 69 -1.59 -8.90 -7.75
N PHE A 70 -1.41 -7.85 -8.55
CA PHE A 70 -0.26 -7.72 -9.42
C PHE A 70 1.04 -7.73 -8.61
N GLY A 71 1.10 -6.99 -7.50
CA GLY A 71 2.25 -6.96 -6.60
C GLY A 71 2.53 -8.34 -5.98
N ILE A 72 1.51 -9.01 -5.45
CA ILE A 72 1.65 -10.34 -4.85
C ILE A 72 2.12 -11.35 -5.91
N LEU A 73 1.48 -11.40 -7.07
CA LEU A 73 1.84 -12.35 -8.14
C LEU A 73 3.22 -12.05 -8.75
N SER A 74 3.66 -10.80 -8.75
CA SER A 74 4.98 -10.42 -9.28
C SER A 74 6.11 -10.73 -8.30
N THR A 75 5.86 -10.64 -6.99
CA THR A 75 6.88 -10.83 -5.94
C THR A 75 6.96 -12.28 -5.44
N SER A 76 5.84 -13.01 -5.45
CA SER A 76 5.77 -14.38 -4.91
C SER A 76 6.63 -15.41 -5.64
N PRO A 77 6.80 -15.39 -6.98
CA PRO A 77 7.68 -16.35 -7.67
C PRO A 77 9.11 -16.29 -7.15
N VAL A 78 9.61 -15.10 -6.82
CA VAL A 78 10.96 -14.93 -6.23
C VAL A 78 11.02 -15.56 -4.84
N ALA A 79 9.99 -15.36 -4.02
CA ALA A 79 9.92 -15.99 -2.70
C ALA A 79 9.89 -17.52 -2.79
N PHE A 80 9.06 -18.09 -3.68
CA PHE A 80 9.00 -19.54 -3.91
C PHE A 80 10.32 -20.10 -4.43
N ALA A 81 11.00 -19.40 -5.34
CA ALA A 81 12.32 -19.81 -5.84
C ALA A 81 13.40 -19.81 -4.73
N VAL A 82 13.32 -18.86 -3.79
CA VAL A 82 14.21 -18.84 -2.60
C VAL A 82 13.90 -20.02 -1.67
N TYR A 83 12.62 -20.35 -1.46
CA TYR A 83 12.23 -21.51 -0.65
C TYR A 83 12.67 -22.84 -1.25
N ASP A 84 12.48 -23.02 -2.56
CA ASP A 84 12.92 -24.21 -3.29
C ASP A 84 14.44 -24.38 -3.23
N ASN A 85 15.18 -23.27 -3.34
CA ASN A 85 16.63 -23.24 -3.28
C ASN A 85 17.20 -23.17 -1.85
N HIS A 86 16.54 -23.80 -0.86
CA HIS A 86 16.99 -23.87 0.54
C HIS A 86 17.35 -22.51 1.18
N PHE A 87 16.57 -21.47 0.89
CA PHE A 87 16.77 -20.10 1.37
C PHE A 87 18.04 -19.42 0.83
N VAL A 88 18.64 -19.98 -0.23
CA VAL A 88 19.75 -19.37 -0.96
C VAL A 88 19.20 -18.53 -2.11
N TRP A 89 19.65 -17.28 -2.20
CA TRP A 89 19.20 -16.33 -3.21
C TRP A 89 19.55 -16.80 -4.64
N PRO A 90 18.57 -17.08 -5.52
CA PRO A 90 18.83 -17.74 -6.79
C PRO A 90 19.21 -16.79 -7.94
N GLY A 91 19.01 -15.47 -7.78
CA GLY A 91 18.87 -14.57 -8.92
C GLY A 91 19.87 -13.43 -9.05
N GLY A 92 20.94 -13.42 -8.23
CA GLY A 92 21.93 -12.33 -8.22
C GLY A 92 21.32 -10.93 -8.05
N GLN A 93 22.02 -9.90 -8.51
CA GLN A 93 21.55 -8.50 -8.43
C GLN A 93 20.31 -8.20 -9.29
N PRO A 94 20.16 -8.70 -10.54
CA PRO A 94 19.01 -8.35 -11.39
C PRO A 94 17.65 -8.77 -10.79
N VAL A 95 17.58 -9.95 -10.16
CA VAL A 95 16.35 -10.37 -9.46
C VAL A 95 16.11 -9.54 -8.21
N CYS A 96 17.19 -9.04 -7.58
CA CYS A 96 17.10 -8.19 -6.41
C CYS A 96 16.50 -6.83 -6.78
N ASP A 97 16.99 -6.25 -7.87
CA ASP A 97 16.49 -5.01 -8.45
C ASP A 97 15.02 -5.13 -8.86
N TYR A 98 14.65 -6.23 -9.51
CA TYR A 98 13.25 -6.52 -9.86
C TYR A 98 12.35 -6.63 -8.62
N LEU A 99 12.76 -7.38 -7.60
CA LEU A 99 11.97 -7.56 -6.38
C LEU A 99 11.80 -6.22 -5.63
N SER A 100 12.89 -5.46 -5.47
CA SER A 100 12.85 -4.14 -4.85
C SER A 100 11.95 -3.18 -5.63
N PHE A 101 12.06 -3.15 -6.97
CA PHE A 101 11.21 -2.32 -7.82
C PHE A 101 9.73 -2.66 -7.61
N MET A 102 9.36 -3.93 -7.64
CA MET A 102 7.96 -4.35 -7.47
C MET A 102 7.43 -4.05 -6.08
N LEU A 103 8.25 -4.22 -5.03
CA LEU A 103 7.86 -3.87 -3.66
C LEU A 103 7.65 -2.37 -3.49
N ILE A 104 8.57 -1.53 -3.99
CA ILE A 104 8.47 -0.07 -3.92
C ILE A 104 7.29 0.44 -4.78
N PHE A 105 7.10 -0.13 -5.97
CA PHE A 105 6.00 0.21 -6.85
C PHE A 105 4.64 -0.11 -6.22
N ALA A 106 4.48 -1.33 -5.70
CA ALA A 106 3.25 -1.74 -5.05
C ALA A 106 2.98 -0.90 -3.79
N SER A 107 4.02 -0.65 -2.98
CA SER A 107 3.88 0.12 -1.74
C SER A 107 3.45 1.56 -2.01
N MET A 108 4.14 2.28 -2.90
CA MET A 108 3.81 3.67 -3.26
C MET A 108 2.50 3.78 -4.04
N GLY A 109 2.23 2.80 -4.93
CA GLY A 109 0.96 2.71 -5.65
C GLY A 109 -0.22 2.59 -4.70
N THR A 110 -0.19 1.63 -3.77
CA THR A 110 -1.24 1.39 -2.78
C THR A 110 -1.47 2.62 -1.90
N LEU A 111 -0.41 3.24 -1.35
CA LEU A 111 -0.55 4.48 -0.57
C LEU A 111 -1.26 5.60 -1.34
N THR A 112 -0.81 5.85 -2.57
CA THR A 112 -1.35 6.96 -3.37
C THR A 112 -2.78 6.68 -3.83
N ILE A 113 -3.11 5.41 -4.15
CA ILE A 113 -4.49 4.99 -4.45
C ILE A 113 -5.39 5.25 -3.23
N VAL A 114 -4.94 4.89 -2.04
CA VAL A 114 -5.71 5.08 -0.81
C VAL A 114 -5.90 6.57 -0.49
N SER A 115 -4.86 7.40 -0.65
CA SER A 115 -4.98 8.86 -0.55
C SER A 115 -6.00 9.42 -1.53
N ALA A 116 -5.99 8.95 -2.78
CA ALA A 116 -6.96 9.35 -3.80
C ALA A 116 -8.39 8.93 -3.45
N MET A 117 -8.58 7.74 -2.85
CA MET A 117 -9.88 7.32 -2.32
C MET A 117 -10.37 8.25 -1.22
N SER A 118 -9.53 8.56 -0.24
CA SER A 118 -9.86 9.45 0.87
C SER A 118 -10.27 10.84 0.36
N LEU A 119 -9.53 11.39 -0.60
CA LEU A 119 -9.86 12.66 -1.26
C LEU A 119 -11.19 12.59 -2.03
N ASP A 120 -11.43 11.54 -2.81
CA ASP A 120 -12.69 11.37 -3.54
C ASP A 120 -13.90 11.31 -2.59
N ARG A 121 -13.75 10.62 -1.45
CA ARG A 121 -14.79 10.58 -0.41
C ARG A 121 -15.00 11.96 0.23
N TYR A 122 -13.92 12.66 0.53
CA TYR A 122 -13.97 14.02 1.08
C TYR A 122 -14.73 14.97 0.15
N LEU A 123 -14.37 14.99 -1.14
CA LEU A 123 -15.05 15.83 -2.14
C LEU A 123 -16.53 15.49 -2.30
N ALA A 124 -16.88 14.19 -2.25
CA ALA A 124 -18.26 13.76 -2.35
C ALA A 124 -19.13 14.19 -1.15
N VAL A 125 -18.56 14.27 0.04
CA VAL A 125 -19.29 14.61 1.29
C VAL A 125 -19.36 16.12 1.49
N TRP A 126 -18.24 16.83 1.31
CA TRP A 126 -18.15 18.27 1.63
C TRP A 126 -18.57 19.16 0.46
N TYR A 127 -18.39 18.72 -0.79
CA TYR A 127 -18.69 19.51 -1.97
C TYR A 127 -19.68 18.81 -2.91
N PRO A 128 -20.89 18.42 -2.43
CA PRO A 128 -21.83 17.61 -3.20
C PRO A 128 -22.31 18.30 -4.49
N PHE A 129 -22.45 19.63 -4.49
CA PHE A 129 -22.88 20.41 -5.66
C PHE A 129 -21.80 20.50 -6.76
N PHE A 130 -20.52 20.52 -6.37
CA PHE A 130 -19.39 20.56 -7.31
C PHE A 130 -18.91 19.15 -7.72
N TYR A 131 -19.35 18.10 -7.00
CA TYR A 131 -19.05 16.70 -7.31
C TYR A 131 -19.87 16.21 -8.52
N ASN A 132 -19.64 16.83 -9.68
CA ASN A 132 -20.41 16.67 -10.91
C ASN A 132 -20.25 15.27 -11.54
N ILE A 133 -21.35 14.56 -11.77
CA ILE A 133 -21.39 13.14 -12.14
C ILE A 133 -20.81 12.82 -13.54
N SER A 134 -20.90 13.78 -14.45
CA SER A 134 -20.59 13.60 -15.88
C SER A 134 -19.08 13.43 -16.17
N GLN A 135 -18.20 14.21 -15.53
CA GLN A 135 -16.75 14.21 -15.80
C GLN A 135 -15.96 13.12 -15.01
N LYS A 136 -16.68 12.21 -14.34
CA LYS A 136 -16.13 11.29 -13.33
C LYS A 136 -15.25 10.18 -13.89
N LYS A 137 -15.53 9.67 -15.09
CA LYS A 137 -14.77 8.52 -15.62
C LYS A 137 -13.35 8.91 -16.04
N ARG A 138 -13.21 10.03 -16.75
CA ARG A 138 -11.92 10.55 -17.22
C ARG A 138 -11.02 10.95 -16.05
N ARG A 139 -11.57 11.61 -15.03
CA ARG A 139 -10.83 12.00 -13.82
C ARG A 139 -10.23 10.79 -13.09
N VAL A 140 -11.02 9.74 -12.86
CA VAL A 140 -10.52 8.51 -12.20
C VAL A 140 -9.43 7.83 -13.02
N HIS A 141 -9.63 7.74 -14.34
CA HIS A 141 -8.62 7.13 -15.20
C HIS A 141 -7.31 7.93 -15.17
N LEU A 142 -7.38 9.26 -15.29
CA LEU A 142 -6.21 10.14 -15.18
C LEU A 142 -5.54 10.04 -13.81
N MET A 143 -6.33 9.96 -12.72
CA MET A 143 -5.80 9.75 -11.37
C MET A 143 -5.05 8.42 -11.28
N LEU A 144 -5.62 7.32 -11.75
CA LEU A 144 -4.97 6.00 -11.70
C LEU A 144 -3.69 5.96 -12.54
N VAL A 145 -3.71 6.51 -13.75
CA VAL A 145 -2.51 6.64 -14.59
C VAL A 145 -1.46 7.47 -13.86
N GLY A 146 -1.84 8.61 -13.28
CA GLY A 146 -0.94 9.45 -12.50
C GLY A 146 -0.33 8.72 -11.30
N VAL A 147 -1.13 7.93 -10.57
CA VAL A 147 -0.66 7.13 -9.45
C VAL A 147 0.37 6.08 -9.91
N TRP A 148 0.08 5.34 -10.98
CA TRP A 148 1.00 4.33 -11.48
C TRP A 148 2.28 4.94 -12.04
N VAL A 149 2.20 6.06 -12.75
CA VAL A 149 3.38 6.78 -13.24
C VAL A 149 4.22 7.29 -12.06
N PHE A 150 3.58 7.87 -11.04
CA PHE A 150 4.27 8.32 -9.83
C PHE A 150 4.96 7.17 -9.11
N ALA A 151 4.26 6.06 -8.88
CA ALA A 151 4.82 4.89 -8.22
C ALA A 151 5.98 4.28 -9.02
N ALA A 152 5.86 4.19 -10.35
CA ALA A 152 6.91 3.70 -11.23
C ALA A 152 8.14 4.62 -11.21
N LEU A 153 7.93 5.94 -11.20
CA LEU A 153 9.01 6.91 -11.10
C LEU A 153 9.81 6.70 -9.80
N ILE A 154 9.15 6.63 -8.66
CA ILE A 154 9.82 6.40 -7.36
C ILE A 154 10.51 5.03 -7.34
N ALA A 155 9.86 3.98 -7.84
CA ALA A 155 10.43 2.64 -7.89
C ALA A 155 11.65 2.52 -8.82
N SER A 156 11.72 3.35 -9.88
CA SER A 156 12.84 3.37 -10.82
C SER A 156 14.08 4.12 -10.31
N MET A 157 13.95 4.97 -9.29
CA MET A 157 15.07 5.78 -8.78
C MET A 157 16.30 4.97 -8.35
N PRO A 158 16.18 3.86 -7.58
CA PRO A 158 17.33 3.01 -7.25
C PRO A 158 17.99 2.36 -8.47
N LEU A 159 17.22 2.11 -9.55
CA LEU A 159 17.76 1.55 -10.80
C LEU A 159 18.57 2.59 -11.59
N MET A 160 18.30 3.88 -11.35
CA MET A 160 19.02 5.00 -11.95
C MET A 160 20.21 5.48 -11.08
N ASN A 161 20.68 4.65 -10.14
CA ASN A 161 21.72 4.98 -9.16
C ASN A 161 21.34 6.09 -8.14
N PHE A 162 20.05 6.43 -8.04
CA PHE A 162 19.53 7.30 -6.98
C PHE A 162 19.05 6.44 -5.81
N GLY A 163 20.01 5.92 -5.06
CA GLY A 163 19.84 4.84 -4.08
C GLY A 163 20.27 3.49 -4.67
N ARG A 164 20.46 2.49 -3.81
CA ARG A 164 20.86 1.13 -4.21
C ARG A 164 19.90 0.10 -3.66
N ASN A 165 19.70 -1.00 -4.38
CA ASN A 165 18.96 -2.14 -3.88
C ASN A 165 19.92 -3.16 -3.30
N ILE A 166 19.64 -3.61 -2.08
CA ILE A 166 20.45 -4.60 -1.38
C ILE A 166 19.59 -5.74 -0.86
N ARG A 167 20.24 -6.87 -0.63
CA ARG A 167 19.65 -7.99 0.12
C ARG A 167 19.65 -7.64 1.60
N HIS A 168 18.49 -7.75 2.22
CA HIS A 168 18.32 -7.53 3.65
C HIS A 168 18.32 -8.86 4.39
N PHE A 169 18.88 -8.90 5.60
CA PHE A 169 18.89 -10.09 6.44
C PHE A 169 17.44 -10.61 6.63
N PRO A 170 17.16 -11.93 6.48
CA PRO A 170 18.08 -13.07 6.37
C PRO A 170 18.57 -13.39 4.94
N CYS A 171 18.69 -12.41 4.06
CA CYS A 171 19.21 -12.53 2.68
C CYS A 171 18.28 -13.24 1.69
N THR A 172 16.98 -13.27 2.03
CA THR A 172 15.92 -13.91 1.24
C THR A 172 15.02 -12.92 0.52
N TRP A 173 15.22 -11.62 0.75
CA TRP A 173 14.43 -10.54 0.18
C TRP A 173 15.31 -9.32 -0.11
N CYS A 174 14.83 -8.47 -1.00
CA CYS A 174 15.52 -7.28 -1.45
C CYS A 174 14.67 -6.04 -1.27
N PHE A 175 15.35 -4.95 -0.92
CA PHE A 175 14.75 -3.63 -0.82
C PHE A 175 15.83 -2.57 -1.03
N PHE A 176 15.45 -1.30 -1.02
CA PHE A 176 16.44 -0.23 -1.08
C PHE A 176 17.31 -0.21 0.19
N ASP A 177 18.55 0.28 0.05
CA ASP A 177 19.55 0.35 1.11
C ASP A 177 19.27 1.53 2.05
N TYR A 178 18.41 1.29 3.04
CA TYR A 178 18.11 2.27 4.09
C TYR A 178 19.16 2.29 5.22
N TYR A 179 20.26 1.51 5.10
CA TYR A 179 21.44 1.59 5.97
C TYR A 179 22.63 2.27 5.28
N GLY A 180 22.46 2.65 4.01
CA GLY A 180 23.52 3.22 3.20
C GLY A 180 24.00 4.56 3.74
N THR A 181 25.31 4.76 3.78
CA THR A 181 25.94 6.02 4.20
C THR A 181 26.17 6.97 3.03
N TYR A 182 26.06 6.49 1.79
CA TYR A 182 26.18 7.33 0.61
C TYR A 182 25.02 8.34 0.54
N MET A 183 25.32 9.54 0.03
CA MET A 183 24.33 10.62 -0.06
C MET A 183 23.09 10.21 -0.88
N SER A 184 23.25 9.43 -1.95
CA SER A 184 22.15 8.94 -2.78
C SER A 184 21.22 7.97 -2.04
N ASP A 185 21.77 7.06 -1.23
CA ASP A 185 21.00 6.09 -0.43
C ASP A 185 20.19 6.79 0.67
N ARG A 186 20.81 7.76 1.36
CA ARG A 186 20.16 8.57 2.39
C ARG A 186 19.07 9.46 1.80
N ALA A 187 19.38 10.16 0.71
CA ALA A 187 18.41 11.02 0.02
C ALA A 187 17.20 10.23 -0.46
N PHE A 188 17.40 9.04 -1.04
CA PHE A 188 16.28 8.18 -1.45
C PHE A 188 15.48 7.67 -0.25
N SER A 189 16.14 7.27 0.84
CA SER A 189 15.48 6.79 2.06
C SER A 189 14.62 7.87 2.70
N ILE A 190 15.13 9.11 2.81
CA ILE A 190 14.39 10.26 3.34
C ILE A 190 13.23 10.63 2.41
N LEU A 191 13.45 10.62 1.09
CA LEU A 191 12.40 10.90 0.10
C LEU A 191 11.26 9.88 0.22
N TYR A 192 11.59 8.58 0.21
CA TYR A 192 10.62 7.51 0.34
C TYR A 192 9.86 7.60 1.68
N ALA A 193 10.56 7.84 2.78
CA ALA A 193 9.94 7.98 4.10
C ALA A 193 9.01 9.19 4.18
N THR A 194 9.47 10.35 3.70
CA THR A 194 8.69 11.60 3.68
C THR A 194 7.45 11.45 2.83
N LEU A 195 7.57 10.90 1.62
CA LEU A 195 6.42 10.67 0.73
C LEU A 195 5.40 9.69 1.35
N GLY A 196 5.87 8.64 2.02
CA GLY A 196 5.02 7.68 2.72
C GLY A 196 4.26 8.31 3.88
N ILE A 197 4.96 9.08 4.72
CA ILE A 197 4.36 9.80 5.86
C ILE A 197 3.37 10.85 5.37
N LEU A 198 3.74 11.66 4.37
CA LEU A 198 2.85 12.67 3.81
C LEU A 198 1.57 12.05 3.24
N ASN A 199 1.66 10.98 2.46
CA ASN A 199 0.47 10.26 1.98
C ASN A 199 -0.38 9.74 3.13
N THR A 200 0.25 9.18 4.15
CA THR A 200 -0.44 8.66 5.34
C THR A 200 -1.18 9.78 6.08
N ILE A 201 -0.54 10.92 6.30
CA ILE A 201 -1.14 12.10 6.95
C ILE A 201 -2.32 12.60 6.11
N VAL A 202 -2.12 12.82 4.81
CA VAL A 202 -3.15 13.31 3.89
C VAL A 202 -4.37 12.38 3.88
N SER A 203 -4.16 11.07 3.69
CA SER A 203 -5.23 10.08 3.73
C SER A 203 -5.95 10.10 5.08
N SER A 204 -5.20 10.16 6.19
CA SER A 204 -5.78 10.16 7.53
C SER A 204 -6.61 11.40 7.81
N THR A 205 -6.11 12.59 7.45
CA THR A 205 -6.83 13.86 7.59
C THR A 205 -8.14 13.82 6.82
N PHE A 206 -8.13 13.41 5.54
CA PHE A 206 -9.35 13.33 4.75
C PHE A 206 -10.34 12.30 5.29
N ASN A 207 -9.87 11.11 5.70
CA ASN A 207 -10.73 10.09 6.31
C ASN A 207 -11.38 10.60 7.61
N CYS A 208 -10.63 11.31 8.47
CA CYS A 208 -11.15 11.92 9.68
C CYS A 208 -12.18 13.03 9.40
N LEU A 209 -11.95 13.88 8.40
CA LEU A 209 -12.90 14.92 8.00
C LEU A 209 -14.20 14.33 7.42
N VAL A 210 -14.10 13.24 6.66
CA VAL A 210 -15.26 12.49 6.17
C VAL A 210 -16.02 11.87 7.34
N LEU A 211 -15.32 11.19 8.26
CA LEU A 211 -15.91 10.58 9.45
C LEU A 211 -16.65 11.62 10.29
N TYR A 212 -16.02 12.76 10.55
CA TYR A 212 -16.63 13.88 11.27
C TYR A 212 -17.91 14.38 10.60
N ALA A 213 -17.87 14.63 9.29
CA ALA A 213 -19.03 15.12 8.55
C ALA A 213 -20.19 14.12 8.52
N VAL A 214 -19.89 12.82 8.33
CA VAL A 214 -20.89 11.75 8.36
C VAL A 214 -21.51 11.60 9.75
N CYS A 215 -20.70 11.63 10.82
CA CYS A 215 -21.18 11.57 12.20
C CYS A 215 -22.08 12.77 12.53
N ARG A 216 -21.65 14.00 12.19
CA ARG A 216 -22.43 15.22 12.41
C ARG A 216 -23.76 15.19 11.64
N GLY A 217 -23.73 14.80 10.36
CA GLY A 217 -24.92 14.67 9.53
C GLY A 217 -25.91 13.63 10.06
N THR A 218 -25.39 12.49 10.56
CA THR A 218 -26.21 11.43 11.15
C THR A 218 -26.91 11.91 12.43
N ILE A 219 -26.21 12.63 13.31
CA ILE A 219 -26.79 13.20 14.54
C ILE A 219 -27.90 14.20 14.20
N ASN A 220 -27.65 15.10 13.25
CA ASN A 220 -28.61 16.13 12.86
C ASN A 220 -29.86 15.54 12.19
N THR A 221 -29.68 14.49 11.37
CA THR A 221 -30.79 13.79 10.69
C THR A 221 -31.59 12.91 11.66
N ARG A 222 -30.95 12.35 12.70
CA ARG A 222 -31.63 11.58 13.77
C ARG A 222 -32.58 12.45 14.57
N ARG A 223 -32.30 13.76 14.68
CA ARG A 223 -33.19 14.76 15.30
C ARG A 223 -34.39 15.15 14.41
N MET A 224 -34.34 14.91 13.10
CA MET A 224 -35.26 15.54 12.13
C MET A 224 -36.14 14.60 11.28
N SER A 225 -36.09 13.26 11.37
CA SER A 225 -36.93 12.43 10.48
C SER A 225 -37.43 11.10 11.06
N ILE A 226 -38.70 11.15 11.48
CA ILE A 226 -39.71 10.10 11.28
C ILE A 226 -40.09 10.12 9.78
N ARG A 227 -40.39 8.96 9.18
CA ARG A 227 -40.85 8.71 7.79
C ARG A 227 -39.81 8.37 6.68
N SER A 228 -40.20 7.31 5.96
CA SER A 228 -39.62 6.61 4.79
C SER A 228 -38.57 5.53 5.11
N ALA A 229 -39.02 4.27 5.17
CA ALA A 229 -38.31 3.16 5.81
C ALA A 229 -37.61 2.14 4.89
N ARG A 230 -37.88 2.11 3.57
CA ARG A 230 -37.38 1.04 2.67
C ARG A 230 -36.24 1.45 1.75
N GLY A 231 -36.33 2.62 1.10
CA GLY A 231 -35.25 3.19 0.26
C GLY A 231 -34.06 3.72 1.09
N LYS A 232 -34.33 4.44 2.18
CA LYS A 232 -33.32 4.95 3.12
C LYS A 232 -32.48 3.84 3.79
N LYS A 233 -33.02 2.61 3.89
CA LYS A 233 -32.36 1.48 4.56
C LYS A 233 -31.18 0.91 3.76
N ARG A 234 -31.27 0.89 2.42
CA ARG A 234 -30.18 0.43 1.54
C ARG A 234 -29.10 1.50 1.36
N GLU A 235 -29.48 2.78 1.34
CA GLU A 235 -28.53 3.90 1.33
C GLU A 235 -27.72 3.98 2.64
N LYS A 236 -28.38 3.86 3.80
CA LYS A 236 -27.68 3.77 5.10
C LYS A 236 -26.70 2.59 5.20
N LYS A 237 -27.04 1.42 4.64
CA LYS A 237 -26.12 0.26 4.64
C LYS A 237 -24.85 0.54 3.82
N ASN A 238 -24.99 1.19 2.67
CA ASN A 238 -23.84 1.56 1.83
C ASN A 238 -22.97 2.65 2.49
N GLU A 239 -23.59 3.61 3.18
CA GLU A 239 -22.86 4.64 3.95
C GLU A 239 -22.06 4.03 5.10
N ILE A 240 -22.65 3.09 5.86
CA ILE A 240 -21.96 2.36 6.93
C ILE A 240 -20.80 1.53 6.37
N PHE A 241 -20.96 0.87 5.23
CA PHE A 241 -19.88 0.11 4.61
C PHE A 241 -18.69 1.00 4.26
N ILE A 242 -18.93 2.19 3.68
CA ILE A 242 -17.88 3.16 3.40
C ILE A 242 -17.21 3.61 4.70
N LEU A 243 -17.97 3.89 5.76
CA LEU A 243 -17.43 4.29 7.06
C LEU A 243 -16.52 3.21 7.67
N ILE A 244 -16.94 1.95 7.65
CA ILE A 244 -16.12 0.81 8.11
C ILE A 244 -14.85 0.71 7.28
N PHE A 245 -14.95 0.85 5.96
CA PHE A 245 -13.78 0.82 5.07
C PHE A 245 -12.79 1.97 5.37
N LEU A 246 -13.27 3.18 5.64
CA LEU A 246 -12.42 4.32 6.00
C LEU A 246 -11.73 4.12 7.35
N ILE A 247 -12.43 3.58 8.35
CA ILE A 247 -11.86 3.23 9.65
C ILE A 247 -10.81 2.13 9.50
N ALA A 248 -11.08 1.10 8.70
CA ALA A 248 -10.14 0.02 8.44
C ALA A 248 -8.86 0.55 7.80
N ILE A 249 -8.96 1.43 6.80
CA ILE A 249 -7.79 2.08 6.18
C ILE A 249 -6.97 2.86 7.20
N LEU A 250 -7.61 3.64 8.07
CA LEU A 250 -6.92 4.40 9.12
C LEU A 250 -6.10 3.49 10.05
N ILE A 251 -6.69 2.38 10.48
CA ILE A 251 -6.04 1.40 11.36
C ILE A 251 -4.85 0.74 10.65
N VAL A 252 -5.06 0.28 9.40
CA VAL A 252 -4.02 -0.38 8.62
C VAL A 252 -2.83 0.56 8.38
N HIS A 253 -3.07 1.84 8.07
CA HIS A 253 -1.98 2.82 7.94
C HIS A 253 -1.21 3.03 9.24
N ALA A 254 -1.90 3.16 10.37
CA ALA A 254 -1.25 3.35 11.66
C ALA A 254 -0.38 2.13 12.05
N VAL A 255 -0.87 0.91 11.81
CA VAL A 255 -0.21 -0.32 12.27
C VAL A 255 0.86 -0.80 11.28
N CYS A 256 0.58 -0.78 9.98
CA CYS A 256 1.46 -1.42 8.99
C CYS A 256 2.54 -0.48 8.44
N TRP A 257 2.29 0.83 8.38
CA TRP A 257 3.18 1.78 7.70
C TRP A 257 4.02 2.62 8.65
N MET A 258 3.45 3.11 9.74
CA MET A 258 4.20 3.96 10.69
C MET A 258 5.43 3.28 11.29
N PRO A 259 5.44 1.98 11.65
CA PRO A 259 6.62 1.35 12.23
C PRO A 259 7.80 1.31 11.25
N LEU A 260 7.54 1.05 9.96
CA LEU A 260 8.58 1.00 8.93
C LEU A 260 9.17 2.40 8.70
N MET A 261 8.32 3.41 8.57
CA MET A 261 8.77 4.80 8.34
C MET A 261 9.52 5.36 9.55
N GLY A 262 9.05 5.05 10.76
CA GLY A 262 9.75 5.41 12.00
C GLY A 262 11.14 4.80 12.08
N ARG A 263 11.31 3.53 11.69
CA ARG A 263 12.62 2.88 11.64
C ARG A 263 13.56 3.56 10.65
N VAL A 264 13.11 3.80 9.41
CA VAL A 264 13.93 4.44 8.37
C VAL A 264 14.43 5.82 8.82
N LEU A 265 13.56 6.66 9.39
CA LEU A 265 13.95 7.98 9.90
C LEU A 265 14.85 7.90 11.15
N SER A 266 14.59 6.95 12.05
CA SER A 266 15.42 6.77 13.25
C SER A 266 16.84 6.36 12.90
N LEU A 267 17.01 5.50 11.89
CA LEU A 267 18.33 5.07 11.42
C LEU A 267 19.08 6.22 10.76
N ASP A 268 18.40 7.06 9.98
CA ASP A 268 19.04 8.22 9.37
C ASP A 268 19.49 9.26 10.43
N ASN A 269 18.67 9.51 11.47
CA ASN A 269 19.05 10.37 12.59
C ASN A 269 20.24 9.83 13.41
N VAL A 270 20.38 8.51 13.50
CA VAL A 270 21.54 7.89 14.17
C VAL A 270 22.79 7.94 13.27
N LEU A 271 22.62 7.91 11.95
CA LEU A 271 23.71 7.93 10.96
C LEU A 271 24.14 9.36 10.55
N SER A 272 23.33 10.40 10.79
CA SER A 272 23.76 11.82 10.87
C SER A 272 23.68 12.33 12.29
N PRO A 273 24.76 12.21 13.09
CA PRO A 273 24.85 12.99 14.32
C PRO A 273 25.22 14.47 14.07
N TYR A 274 25.40 14.90 12.81
CA TYR A 274 25.77 16.27 12.42
C TYR A 274 25.09 16.68 11.12
#